data_AF-A0A9D2NIF9-F1
#
_entry.id   AF-A0A9D2NIF9-F1
#
_cell.length_a   1.000
_cell.length_b   1.000
_cell.length_c   1.000
_cell.angle_alpha   90.00
_cell.angle_beta   90.00
_cell.angle_gamma   90.00
#
_symmetry.space_group_name_H-M   'P 1'
#
loop_
_entity.id
_entity.type
_entity.pdbx_description
1 polymer ?
#
loop_
_entity_poly.entity_id
_entity_poly.type
_entity_poly.pdbx_seq_one_letter_code
_entity_poly.pdbx_strand_id
1 'polypeptide(L)' 'MKEINLTITGMRHYYGNGVFHVGDILRCRKEPENEYDAEAIQVLLPVYGKVGYIANSPYTVAKGTLSAGRAYDQVKKKS' A
#
# COMPACT_ATOMS: atom_id res chain seq x y z
N MET A 1 13.23 3.18 -14.13
CA MET A 1 11.85 3.03 -13.58
C MET A 1 11.48 4.38 -12.99
N LYS A 2 10.28 4.91 -13.21
CA LYS A 2 9.90 6.15 -12.50
C LYS A 2 9.72 5.81 -11.03
N GLU A 3 10.29 6.65 -10.16
CA GLU A 3 10.02 6.57 -8.72
C GLU A 3 8.55 6.92 -8.49
N ILE A 4 7.86 6.10 -7.69
CA ILE A 4 6.45 6.27 -7.36
C ILE A 4 6.36 6.37 -5.85
N ASN A 5 5.76 7.45 -5.37
CA ASN A 5 5.45 7.61 -3.97
C ASN A 5 4.02 7.14 -3.69
N LEU A 6 3.85 6.45 -2.58
CA LEU A 6 2.58 5.84 -2.16
C LEU A 6 2.27 6.25 -0.73
N THR A 7 0.99 6.29 -0.39
CA THR A 7 0.53 6.52 0.98
C THR A 7 0.00 5.22 1.58
N ILE A 8 0.43 4.88 2.79
CA ILE A 8 -0.09 3.74 3.54
C ILE A 8 -1.11 4.22 4.57
N THR A 9 -2.27 3.57 4.60
CA THR A 9 -3.38 3.88 5.50
C THR A 9 -3.75 2.66 6.34
N GLY A 10 -4.62 2.87 7.34
CA GLY A 10 -5.11 1.79 8.19
C GLY A 10 -4.10 1.25 9.20
N MET A 11 -2.90 1.85 9.32
CA MET A 11 -1.83 1.37 10.22
C MET A 11 -2.26 1.26 11.68
N ARG A 12 -3.19 2.11 12.14
CA ARG A 12 -3.71 2.08 13.51
C ARG A 12 -4.54 0.82 13.83
N HIS A 13 -5.03 0.11 12.83
CA HIS A 13 -5.74 -1.17 13.03
C HIS A 13 -4.78 -2.36 13.16
N TYR A 14 -3.48 -2.12 13.01
CA TYR A 14 -2.42 -3.13 13.09
C TYR A 14 -1.43 -2.73 14.20
N TYR A 15 -0.17 -2.50 13.85
CA TYR A 15 0.91 -2.22 14.80
C TYR A 15 1.24 -0.72 14.93
N GLY A 16 0.45 0.16 14.31
CA GLY A 16 0.74 1.59 14.25
C GLY A 16 1.95 1.90 13.37
N ASN A 17 2.54 3.09 13.56
CA ASN A 17 3.69 3.54 12.79
C ASN A 17 5.05 3.19 13.43
N GLY A 18 5.08 2.69 14.67
CA GLY A 18 6.32 2.42 15.40
C GLY A 18 7.11 1.21 14.89
N VAL A 19 6.52 0.38 14.02
CA VAL A 19 7.18 -0.79 13.44
C VAL A 19 7.97 -0.49 12.17
N PHE A 20 7.80 0.71 11.60
CA PHE A 20 8.46 1.10 10.36
C PHE A 20 9.77 1.82 10.63
N HIS A 21 10.81 1.45 9.89
CA HIS A 21 12.09 2.10 9.84
C HIS A 21 12.37 2.59 8.42
N VAL A 22 13.03 3.75 8.30
CA VAL A 22 13.44 4.27 6.99
C VAL A 22 14.42 3.28 6.37
N GLY A 23 14.13 2.85 5.14
CA GLY A 23 14.90 1.82 4.43
C GLY A 23 14.25 0.43 4.46
N ASP A 24 13.16 0.23 5.20
CA ASP A 24 12.43 -1.04 5.21
C ASP A 24 11.90 -1.42 3.83
N ILE A 25 12.05 -2.70 3.48
CA ILE A 25 11.48 -3.27 2.26
C ILE A 25 10.11 -3.84 2.58
N LEU A 26 9.08 -3.20 2.03
CA LEU A 26 7.69 -3.62 2.13
C LEU A 26 7.28 -4.46 0.91
N ARG A 27 6.35 -5.39 1.13
CA ARG A 27 5.72 -6.17 0.07
C ARG A 27 4.28 -5.69 -0.12
N CYS A 28 3.85 -5.55 -1.37
CA CYS A 28 2.47 -5.17 -1.70
C CYS A 28 1.77 -6.35 -2.38
N ARG A 29 0.54 -6.68 -1.97
CA ARG A 29 -0.25 -7.77 -2.55
C ARG A 29 -1.69 -7.30 -2.79
N LYS A 30 -2.28 -7.64 -3.94
CA LYS A 30 -3.71 -7.44 -4.17
C LYS A 30 -4.53 -8.37 -3.28
N GLU A 31 -5.64 -7.87 -2.75
CA GLU A 31 -6.61 -8.61 -1.94
C GLU A 31 -7.99 -8.50 -2.63
N PRO A 32 -8.21 -9.23 -3.75
CA PRO A 32 -9.45 -9.11 -4.53
C PRO A 32 -10.69 -9.61 -3.78
N GLU A 33 -10.50 -10.41 -2.73
CA GLU A 33 -11.54 -10.94 -1.85
C GLU A 33 -11.85 -9.98 -0.69
N ASN A 34 -11.29 -8.77 -0.68
CA ASN A 34 -11.59 -7.77 0.35
C ASN A 34 -13.06 -7.35 0.26
N GLU A 35 -13.77 -7.43 1.39
CA GLU A 35 -15.21 -7.18 1.47
C GLU A 35 -15.62 -5.74 1.16
N TYR A 36 -14.68 -4.79 1.23
CA TYR A 36 -14.95 -3.36 1.06
C TYR A 36 -14.46 -2.80 -0.28
N ASP A 37 -13.29 -3.24 -0.75
CA ASP A 37 -12.66 -2.74 -1.97
C ASP A 37 -11.91 -3.87 -2.69
N ALA A 38 -12.46 -4.37 -3.80
CA ALA A 38 -11.84 -5.41 -4.62
C ALA A 38 -10.51 -4.97 -5.27
N GLU A 39 -10.20 -3.67 -5.27
CA GLU A 39 -8.91 -3.13 -5.72
C GLU A 39 -7.91 -2.93 -4.58
N ALA A 40 -8.26 -3.32 -3.35
CA ALA A 40 -7.40 -3.18 -2.20
C ALA A 40 -6.02 -3.83 -2.41
N ILE A 41 -4.97 -3.06 -2.08
CA ILE A 41 -3.58 -3.55 -2.08
C ILE A 41 -3.07 -3.49 -0.64
N GLN A 42 -2.96 -4.66 -0.02
CA GLN A 42 -2.39 -4.79 1.32
C GLN A 42 -0.87 -4.57 1.29
N VAL A 43 -0.37 -3.96 2.36
CA VAL A 43 1.05 -3.75 2.62
C VAL A 43 1.50 -4.71 3.71
N LEU A 44 2.57 -5.44 3.41
CA LEU A 44 3.14 -6.50 4.22
C LEU A 44 4.57 -6.14 4.62
N LEU A 45 4.87 -6.23 5.91
CA LEU A 45 6.23 -6.13 6.45
C LEU A 45 6.71 -7.56 6.79
N PRO A 46 7.87 -8.04 6.32
CA PRO A 46 8.25 -9.46 6.34
C PRO A 46 8.16 -10.18 7.70
N VAL A 47 8.32 -9.46 8.81
CA VAL A 47 8.23 -10.01 10.18
C VAL A 47 6.84 -9.84 10.80
N TYR A 48 6.15 -8.74 10.49
CA TYR A 48 4.89 -8.36 11.15
C TYR A 48 3.64 -8.77 10.36
N GLY A 49 3.79 -9.15 9.09
CA GLY A 49 2.65 -9.44 8.22
C GLY A 49 1.96 -8.16 7.77
N LYS A 50 0.62 -8.14 7.79
CA LYS A 50 -0.18 -7.02 7.26
C LYS A 50 -0.06 -5.81 8.20
N VAL A 51 0.39 -4.69 7.66
CA VAL A 51 0.62 -3.43 8.41
C VAL A 51 -0.27 -2.28 7.94
N GLY A 52 -0.99 -2.46 6.84
CA GLY A 52 -1.88 -1.44 6.28
C GLY A 52 -2.29 -1.75 4.86
N TYR A 53 -2.85 -0.73 4.21
CA TYR A 53 -3.25 -0.76 2.79
C TYR A 53 -2.71 0.46 2.07
N ILE A 54 -2.51 0.35 0.76
CA ILE A 54 -2.23 1.52 -0.08
C ILE A 54 -3.49 2.37 -0.17
N ALA A 55 -3.37 3.68 0.04
CA ALA A 55 -4.48 4.62 -0.09
C ALA A 55 -5.08 4.59 -1.50
N ASN A 56 -6.40 4.39 -1.61
CA ASN A 56 -7.10 4.38 -2.89
C ASN A 56 -8.03 5.60 -3.10
N SER A 57 -8.36 6.32 -2.03
CA SER A 57 -9.34 7.42 -2.07
C SER A 57 -8.66 8.80 -2.04
N PRO A 58 -9.18 9.82 -2.74
CA PRO A 58 -8.62 11.17 -2.71
C PRO A 58 -8.54 11.79 -1.30
N TYR A 59 -9.38 11.33 -0.37
CA TYR A 59 -9.34 11.78 1.03
C TYR A 59 -8.21 11.18 1.84
N THR A 60 -7.63 10.06 1.38
CA THR A 60 -6.60 9.31 2.11
C THR A 60 -5.24 9.28 1.40
N VAL A 61 -5.20 9.62 0.11
CA VAL A 61 -3.98 9.80 -0.68
C VAL A 61 -3.32 11.13 -0.31
N ALA A 62 -2.08 11.09 0.17
CA ALA A 62 -1.32 12.31 0.44
C ALA A 62 -0.90 13.00 -0.87
N LYS A 63 -0.78 14.33 -0.84
CA LYS A 63 -0.30 15.12 -1.98
C LYS A 63 1.06 14.61 -2.45
N GLY A 64 1.21 14.41 -3.77
CA GLY A 64 2.44 13.89 -4.38
C GLY A 64 2.57 12.36 -4.37
N THR A 65 1.55 11.64 -3.89
CA THR A 65 1.50 10.17 -3.96
C THR A 65 0.42 9.69 -4.94
N LEU A 66 0.54 8.44 -5.42
CA LEU A 66 -0.46 7.81 -6.27
C LEU A 66 -1.46 6.98 -5.45
N SER A 67 -2.69 6.86 -5.98
CA SER A 67 -3.67 5.90 -5.47
C SER A 67 -3.27 4.46 -5.80
N ALA A 68 -3.83 3.49 -5.06
CA ALA A 68 -3.59 2.06 -5.28
C ALA A 68 -3.80 1.64 -6.74
N GLY A 69 -4.92 2.03 -7.36
CA GLY A 69 -5.19 1.74 -8.77
C GLY A 69 -4.14 2.33 -9.71
N ARG A 70 -3.81 3.62 -9.56
CA ARG A 70 -2.82 4.31 -10.40
C ARG A 70 -1.41 3.74 -10.23
N ALA A 71 -1.06 3.36 -9.00
CA ALA A 71 0.21 2.71 -8.72
C ALA A 71 0.29 1.35 -9.42
N TYR A 72 -0.79 0.56 -9.37
CA TYR A 72 -0.85 -0.74 -10.02
C TYR A 72 -0.67 -0.65 -11.54
N ASP A 73 -1.29 0.35 -12.19
CA ASP A 73 -1.15 0.57 -13.64
C ASP A 73 0.29 0.86 -14.07
N GLN A 74 1.09 1.48 -13.19
CA GLN A 74 2.50 1.80 -13.46
C GLN A 74 3.43 0.59 -13.26
N VAL A 75 3.00 -0.40 -12.47
CA VAL A 75 3.73 -1.66 -12.32
C VAL A 75 3.48 -2.48 -13.59
N LYS A 76 4.40 -2.37 -14.55
CA LYS A 76 4.38 -3.21 -15.75
C LYS A 76 4.23 -4.67 -15.34
N LYS A 77 3.18 -5.35 -15.84
CA LYS A 77 3.10 -6.81 -15.75
C LYS A 77 4.41 -7.35 -16.32
N LYS A 78 5.16 -8.13 -15.52
CA LYS A 78 6.20 -8.99 -16.08
C LYS A 78 5.48 -9.99 -16.98
N SER A 79 5.58 -9.77 -18.29
CA SER A 79 5.28 -10.77 -19.32
C SER A 79 6.29 -11.90 -19.28
#